data_AF-A0A074Z667-F1
#
_entry.id   AF-A0A074Z667-F1
#
_cell.length_a   1.000
_cell.length_b   1.000
_cell.length_c   1.000
_cell.angle_alpha   90.00
_cell.angle_beta   90.00
_cell.angle_gamma   90.00
#
_symmetry.space_group_name_H-M   'P 1'
#
loop_
_entity.id
_entity.type
_entity.pdbx_description
1 polymer ?
#
loop_
_entity_poly.entity_id
_entity_poly.type
_entity_poly.pdbx_seq_one_letter_code
_entity_poly.pdbx_strand_id
1 'polypeptide(L)'
;MAVSQLWCFLREAWHLGIGRMLQLNDRNLFSHLLFCCPDNLLLLNNPEEDGTYDLLPIDFEYAGYNYRGFDVGNHFNEWCFDYTNPDPPYFFYQYEAYPSEEDQKEFWKAYLRAWKMDRRKSAEASNLPCGDILSLINRIEDGDEELSVTFDHLWLEAWLGSLTSHIVWAAWSLIQTQLSSIRFRFDEYAAARMDAYFRLKSSGLAKFSSLI
;
A
#
# COMPACT_ATOMS: atom_id res chain seq x y z
N MET A 1 -6.38 -12.78 -21.20
CA MET A 1 -5.51 -11.64 -20.88
C MET A 1 -6.31 -10.77 -19.94
N ALA A 2 -6.09 -10.98 -18.65
CA ALA A 2 -6.93 -10.47 -17.58
C ALA A 2 -6.56 -9.02 -17.28
N VAL A 3 -7.54 -8.13 -17.30
CA VAL A 3 -7.46 -6.92 -16.46
C VAL A 3 -7.78 -7.42 -15.07
N SER A 4 -6.75 -7.58 -14.24
CA SER A 4 -6.85 -7.70 -12.77
C SER A 4 -8.03 -8.54 -12.21
N GLN A 5 -8.24 -9.78 -12.68
CA GLN A 5 -9.38 -10.60 -12.23
C GLN A 5 -9.20 -11.31 -10.86
N LEU A 6 -8.60 -10.66 -9.85
CA LEU A 6 -8.47 -11.27 -8.51
C LEU A 6 -8.47 -10.24 -7.35
N TRP A 7 -9.51 -9.40 -7.23
CA TRP A 7 -9.51 -8.28 -6.25
C TRP A 7 -10.73 -8.16 -5.32
N CYS A 8 -11.42 -9.26 -5.02
CA CYS A 8 -12.50 -9.24 -4.02
C CYS A 8 -12.01 -9.39 -2.56
N PHE A 9 -10.75 -9.78 -2.32
CA PHE A 9 -10.36 -10.31 -1.02
C PHE A 9 -9.91 -9.25 0.01
N LEU A 10 -9.42 -8.07 -0.39
CA LEU A 10 -8.79 -7.13 0.57
C LEU A 10 -9.76 -6.26 1.37
N ARG A 11 -10.93 -5.91 0.80
CA ARG A 11 -11.96 -5.19 1.56
C ARG A 11 -12.56 -6.08 2.65
N GLU A 12 -12.83 -7.34 2.34
CA GLU A 12 -13.30 -8.34 3.32
C GLU A 12 -12.19 -8.67 4.34
N ALA A 13 -10.95 -8.87 3.90
CA ALA A 13 -9.83 -9.16 4.80
C ALA A 13 -9.55 -8.01 5.79
N TRP A 14 -9.68 -6.74 5.37
CA TRP A 14 -9.56 -5.59 6.29
C TRP A 14 -10.71 -5.53 7.30
N HIS A 15 -11.96 -5.68 6.86
CA HIS A 15 -13.14 -5.69 7.73
C HIS A 15 -13.20 -6.91 8.67
N LEU A 16 -12.47 -7.99 8.35
CA LEU A 16 -12.37 -9.22 9.14
C LEU A 16 -11.18 -9.26 10.13
N GLY A 17 -10.47 -8.14 10.35
CA GLY A 17 -9.63 -7.97 11.54
C GLY A 17 -8.10 -8.05 11.34
N ILE A 18 -7.57 -7.55 10.21
CA ILE A 18 -6.11 -7.41 9.99
C ILE A 18 -5.52 -6.19 10.75
N GLY A 19 -5.89 -6.03 12.02
CA GLY A 19 -5.10 -5.23 12.98
C GLY A 19 -3.85 -5.97 13.47
N ARG A 20 -3.69 -7.25 13.08
CA ARG A 20 -2.56 -8.10 13.47
C ARG A 20 -2.07 -8.86 12.24
N MET A 21 -0.78 -8.69 11.96
CA MET A 21 0.04 -9.52 11.06
C MET A 21 -0.04 -9.23 9.56
N LEU A 22 0.80 -8.29 9.12
CA LEU A 22 1.49 -8.43 7.84
C LEU A 22 2.78 -9.21 8.10
N GLN A 23 2.79 -10.52 7.81
CA GLN A 23 4.05 -11.26 7.62
C GLN A 23 4.31 -11.32 6.12
N LEU A 24 5.02 -10.31 5.60
CA LEU A 24 5.53 -10.34 4.23
C LEU A 24 6.73 -11.30 4.21
N ASN A 25 6.55 -12.43 3.53
CA ASN A 25 7.58 -13.46 3.37
C ASN A 25 8.36 -13.22 2.07
N ASP A 26 9.15 -12.15 2.03
CA ASP A 26 10.20 -11.99 1.01
C ASP A 26 11.41 -11.23 1.55
N ARG A 27 12.62 -11.71 1.24
CA ARG A 27 13.82 -11.59 2.09
C ARG A 27 14.82 -10.48 1.73
N ASN A 28 14.49 -9.48 0.90
CA ASN A 28 15.53 -8.55 0.41
C ASN A 28 15.09 -7.13 0.09
N LEU A 29 14.16 -6.55 0.83
CA LEU A 29 13.30 -5.57 0.17
C LEU A 29 12.86 -4.40 1.02
N PHE A 30 13.71 -3.79 1.86
CA PHE A 30 13.31 -2.56 2.53
C PHE A 30 14.46 -1.61 2.89
N SER A 31 14.82 -0.76 1.92
CA SER A 31 15.55 0.50 2.14
C SER A 31 14.65 1.68 1.72
N HIS A 32 15.08 2.93 1.92
CA HIS A 32 14.35 4.12 1.47
C HIS A 32 14.02 4.12 -0.05
N LEU A 33 14.70 3.27 -0.82
CA LEU A 33 14.23 2.75 -2.10
C LEU A 33 13.66 1.35 -1.88
N LEU A 34 12.35 1.22 -2.08
CA LEU A 34 11.63 -0.03 -2.07
C LEU A 34 11.61 -0.58 -3.50
N PHE A 35 11.77 -1.89 -3.67
CA PHE A 35 11.38 -2.51 -4.93
C PHE A 35 9.85 -2.55 -4.93
N CYS A 36 9.25 -1.81 -5.86
CA CYS A 36 7.83 -1.57 -6.00
C CYS A 36 7.10 -2.91 -5.96
N CYS A 37 6.35 -3.13 -4.87
CA CYS A 37 5.55 -4.34 -4.74
C CYS A 37 4.50 -4.30 -5.85
N PRO A 38 4.25 -5.43 -6.53
CA PRO A 38 3.11 -5.44 -7.41
C PRO A 38 1.86 -5.25 -6.56
N ASP A 39 0.91 -4.49 -7.11
CA ASP A 39 -0.38 -4.27 -6.47
C ASP A 39 -1.20 -5.56 -6.41
N ASN A 40 -0.70 -6.66 -7.00
CA ASN A 40 -1.34 -7.94 -6.99
C ASN A 40 -0.85 -8.88 -5.87
N LEU A 41 -1.77 -9.41 -5.06
CA LEU A 41 -1.54 -10.31 -3.93
C LEU A 41 -2.42 -11.55 -4.10
N LEU A 42 -1.80 -12.72 -4.04
CA LEU A 42 -2.47 -14.01 -4.03
C LEU A 42 -2.62 -14.49 -2.59
N LEU A 43 -3.85 -14.82 -2.19
CA LEU A 43 -4.11 -15.52 -0.93
C LEU A 43 -3.78 -17.01 -1.11
N LEU A 44 -2.87 -17.52 -0.30
CA LEU A 44 -2.35 -18.88 -0.40
C LEU A 44 -3.11 -19.90 0.43
N ASN A 45 -3.92 -19.45 1.39
CA ASN A 45 -4.53 -20.28 2.41
C ASN A 45 -5.98 -19.87 2.69
N ASN A 46 -6.73 -20.65 3.49
CA ASN A 46 -8.11 -20.30 3.86
C ASN A 46 -8.11 -19.66 5.26
N PRO A 47 -8.31 -18.34 5.39
CA PRO A 47 -8.22 -17.64 6.67
C PRO A 47 -9.24 -18.11 7.70
N GLU A 48 -10.41 -18.59 7.25
CA GLU A 48 -11.45 -19.12 8.15
C GLU A 48 -11.04 -20.43 8.83
N GLU A 49 -10.21 -21.23 8.16
CA GLU A 49 -9.73 -22.52 8.66
C GLU A 49 -8.39 -22.38 9.39
N ASP A 50 -7.47 -21.59 8.84
CA ASP A 50 -6.10 -21.48 9.32
C ASP A 50 -5.92 -20.38 10.38
N GLY A 51 -6.84 -19.42 10.44
CA GLY A 51 -6.77 -18.28 11.36
C GLY A 51 -5.69 -17.25 11.01
N THR A 52 -5.00 -17.40 9.88
CA THR A 52 -3.97 -16.48 9.37
C THR A 52 -4.20 -16.16 7.89
N TYR A 53 -3.62 -15.06 7.43
CA TYR A 53 -3.59 -14.69 6.01
C TYR A 53 -2.17 -14.86 5.48
N ASP A 54 -1.98 -15.83 4.59
CA ASP A 54 -0.73 -16.05 3.87
C ASP A 54 -0.84 -15.42 2.48
N LEU A 55 -0.13 -14.32 2.29
CA LEU A 55 -0.22 -13.50 1.08
C LEU A 55 1.08 -13.59 0.28
N LEU A 56 0.96 -13.75 -1.04
CA LEU A 56 2.08 -13.74 -1.98
C LEU A 56 1.91 -12.61 -3.01
N PRO A 57 2.84 -11.66 -3.10
CA PRO A 57 2.85 -10.70 -4.20
C PRO A 57 3.08 -11.39 -5.56
N ILE A 58 2.30 -11.02 -6.57
CA ILE A 58 2.32 -11.58 -7.93
C ILE A 58 2.23 -10.46 -8.97
N ASP A 59 2.47 -10.74 -10.25
CA ASP A 59 2.37 -9.75 -11.37
C ASP A 59 3.33 -8.55 -11.27
N PHE A 60 4.63 -8.84 -11.26
CA PHE A 60 5.74 -7.88 -11.15
C PHE A 60 6.01 -7.03 -12.41
N GLU A 61 5.04 -6.85 -13.31
CA GLU A 61 5.24 -6.16 -14.60
C GLU A 61 5.60 -4.67 -14.43
N TYR A 62 5.13 -4.06 -13.34
CA TYR A 62 5.43 -2.68 -12.97
C TYR A 62 6.42 -2.57 -11.79
N ALA A 63 6.99 -3.69 -11.34
CA ALA A 63 7.92 -3.70 -10.21
C ALA A 63 9.26 -3.08 -10.59
N GLY A 64 9.81 -2.26 -9.69
CA GLY A 64 11.07 -1.53 -9.91
C GLY A 64 11.42 -0.65 -8.72
N TYR A 65 12.63 -0.09 -8.68
CA TYR A 65 13.02 0.79 -7.58
C TYR A 65 12.15 2.05 -7.52
N ASN A 66 11.53 2.30 -6.38
CA ASN A 66 10.65 3.44 -6.16
C ASN A 66 10.68 3.93 -4.71
N TYR A 67 10.04 5.06 -4.45
CA TYR A 67 9.84 5.60 -3.11
C TYR A 67 8.74 4.79 -2.39
N ARG A 68 9.01 4.34 -1.15
CA ARG A 68 8.01 3.61 -0.34
C ARG A 68 6.68 4.35 -0.21
N GLY A 69 6.70 5.68 -0.18
CA GLY A 69 5.50 6.50 -0.08
C GLY A 69 4.58 6.33 -1.28
N PHE A 70 5.14 6.13 -2.48
CA PHE A 70 4.37 5.82 -3.68
C PHE A 70 3.64 4.49 -3.54
N ASP A 71 4.33 3.42 -3.17
CA ASP A 71 3.73 2.08 -3.05
C ASP A 71 2.63 2.05 -1.98
N VAL A 72 2.90 2.64 -0.81
CA VAL A 72 1.92 2.68 0.28
C VAL A 72 0.73 3.57 -0.10
N GLY A 73 0.99 4.73 -0.71
CA GLY A 73 -0.08 5.61 -1.17
C GLY A 73 -0.92 4.99 -2.29
N ASN A 74 -0.28 4.24 -3.19
CA ASN A 74 -0.96 3.49 -4.23
C ASN A 74 -1.84 2.39 -3.63
N HIS A 75 -1.31 1.63 -2.66
CA HIS A 75 -2.08 0.64 -1.92
C HIS A 75 -3.32 1.25 -1.25
N PHE A 76 -3.20 2.42 -0.62
CA PHE A 76 -4.34 3.12 -0.03
C PHE A 76 -5.36 3.59 -1.07
N ASN A 77 -4.90 4.05 -2.23
CA ASN A 77 -5.78 4.41 -3.34
C ASN A 77 -6.61 3.22 -3.84
N GLU A 78 -6.04 2.01 -3.88
CA GLU A 78 -6.76 0.81 -4.35
C GLU A 78 -7.93 0.42 -3.44
N TRP A 79 -7.99 0.86 -2.19
CA TRP A 79 -9.17 0.61 -1.34
C TRP A 79 -10.42 1.30 -1.87
N CYS A 80 -10.24 2.35 -2.67
CA CYS A 80 -11.31 3.11 -3.29
C CYS A 80 -11.83 2.48 -4.59
N PHE A 81 -11.11 1.52 -5.18
CA PHE A 81 -11.43 0.95 -6.48
C PHE A 81 -11.77 -0.54 -6.37
N ASP A 82 -12.89 -0.91 -6.97
CA ASP A 82 -13.32 -2.30 -7.05
C ASP A 82 -13.58 -2.67 -8.52
N TYR A 83 -12.76 -3.56 -9.07
CA TYR A 83 -12.80 -3.94 -10.49
C TYR A 83 -13.74 -5.10 -10.79
N THR A 84 -14.62 -5.48 -9.84
CA THR A 84 -15.52 -6.64 -9.98
C THR A 84 -16.83 -6.33 -10.69
N ASN A 85 -17.09 -5.05 -10.99
CA ASN A 85 -18.32 -4.62 -11.66
C ASN A 85 -18.46 -5.32 -13.04
N PRO A 86 -19.50 -6.13 -13.25
CA PRO A 86 -19.70 -6.83 -14.54
C PRO A 86 -20.19 -5.91 -15.65
N ASP A 87 -20.73 -4.73 -15.30
CA ASP A 87 -21.32 -3.77 -16.23
C ASP A 87 -20.42 -2.55 -16.40
N PRO A 88 -20.50 -1.81 -17.53
CA PRO A 88 -19.80 -0.54 -17.70
C PRO A 88 -20.01 0.41 -16.50
N PRO A 89 -18.95 1.05 -15.96
CA PRO A 89 -17.61 1.18 -16.54
C PRO A 89 -16.64 0.02 -16.27
N TYR A 90 -17.12 -1.09 -15.70
CA TYR A 90 -16.37 -2.28 -15.28
C TYR A 90 -15.46 -2.07 -14.06
N PHE A 91 -15.75 -1.02 -13.29
CA PHE A 91 -15.26 -0.83 -11.93
C PHE A 91 -16.32 -0.07 -11.10
N PHE A 92 -16.21 -0.15 -9.79
CA PHE A 92 -16.81 0.76 -8.83
C PHE A 92 -15.73 1.65 -8.23
N TYR A 93 -16.09 2.89 -7.93
CA TYR A 93 -15.21 3.83 -7.26
C TYR A 93 -15.95 4.46 -6.08
N GLN A 94 -15.34 4.39 -4.90
CA GLN A 94 -15.88 4.92 -3.64
C GLN A 94 -14.76 5.68 -2.92
N TYR A 95 -14.78 7.00 -2.98
CA TYR A 95 -13.74 7.83 -2.36
C TYR A 95 -13.70 7.67 -0.84
N GLU A 96 -14.85 7.42 -0.23
CA GLU A 96 -15.02 7.24 1.22
C GLU A 96 -14.40 5.94 1.74
N ALA A 97 -14.00 5.03 0.86
CA ALA A 97 -13.31 3.80 1.22
C ALA A 97 -11.80 3.99 1.42
N TYR A 98 -11.27 5.19 1.14
CA TYR A 98 -9.88 5.52 1.44
C TYR A 98 -9.62 5.31 2.95
N PRO A 99 -8.50 4.67 3.35
CA PRO A 99 -8.28 4.28 4.74
C PRO A 99 -8.31 5.48 5.69
N SER A 100 -8.96 5.30 6.84
CA SER A 100 -8.98 6.28 7.91
C SER A 100 -7.57 6.54 8.50
N GLU A 101 -7.40 7.59 9.30
CA GLU A 101 -6.09 7.83 9.94
C GLU A 101 -5.71 6.69 10.87
N GLU A 102 -6.70 6.12 11.56
CA GLU A 102 -6.55 4.95 12.41
C GLU A 102 -6.10 3.73 11.60
N ASP A 103 -6.74 3.48 10.45
CA ASP A 103 -6.38 2.37 9.57
C ASP A 103 -4.96 2.52 9.01
N GLN A 104 -4.61 3.73 8.54
CA GLN A 104 -3.26 4.06 8.08
C GLN A 104 -2.23 3.88 9.20
N LYS A 105 -2.57 4.25 10.44
CA LYS A 105 -1.69 4.09 11.60
C LYS A 105 -1.43 2.62 11.90
N GLU A 106 -2.47 1.78 11.86
CA GLU A 106 -2.31 0.33 12.05
C GLU A 106 -1.50 -0.31 10.92
N PHE A 107 -1.72 0.10 9.67
CA PHE A 107 -0.87 -0.30 8.54
C PHE A 107 0.59 0.06 8.78
N TRP A 108 0.90 1.30 9.16
CA TRP A 108 2.27 1.74 9.42
C TRP A 108 2.92 1.01 10.60
N LYS A 109 2.17 0.74 11.67
CA LYS A 109 2.66 -0.10 12.78
C LYS A 109 3.04 -1.49 12.29
N ALA A 110 2.19 -2.13 11.49
CA ALA A 110 2.46 -3.45 10.93
C ALA A 110 3.67 -3.41 9.97
N TYR A 111 3.73 -2.42 9.09
CA TYR A 111 4.84 -2.19 8.16
C TYR A 111 6.18 -2.03 8.90
N LEU A 112 6.24 -1.16 9.91
CA LEU A 112 7.46 -0.93 10.68
C LEU A 112 7.88 -2.14 11.52
N ARG A 113 6.91 -2.95 12.01
CA ARG A 113 7.21 -4.22 12.69
C ARG A 113 7.83 -5.23 11.72
N ALA A 114 7.22 -5.43 10.54
CA ALA A 114 7.75 -6.32 9.51
C ALA A 114 9.15 -5.88 9.05
N TRP A 115 9.33 -4.59 8.82
CA TRP A 115 10.62 -4.00 8.45
C TRP A 115 11.74 -4.33 9.45
N LYS A 116 11.44 -4.19 10.75
CA LYS A 116 12.41 -4.50 11.81
C LYS A 116 12.75 -5.99 11.85
N MET A 117 11.75 -6.85 11.72
CA MET A 117 11.97 -8.31 11.74
C MET A 117 12.89 -8.76 10.59
N ASP A 118 12.72 -8.18 9.40
CA ASP A 118 13.59 -8.46 8.25
C ASP A 118 15.04 -7.99 8.51
N ARG A 119 15.22 -6.75 8.99
CA ARG A 119 16.55 -6.21 9.31
C ARG A 119 17.27 -7.01 10.40
N ARG A 120 16.54 -7.52 11.39
CA ARG A 120 17.10 -8.40 12.43
C ARG A 120 17.58 -9.72 11.84
N LYS A 121 16.77 -10.39 11.02
CA LYS A 121 17.16 -11.64 10.32
C LYS A 121 18.38 -11.43 9.42
N SER A 122 18.44 -10.30 8.72
CA SER A 122 19.58 -9.94 7.88
C SER A 122 20.87 -9.68 8.68
N ALA A 123 20.77 -9.03 9.84
CA ALA A 123 21.89 -8.81 10.75
C ALA A 123 22.40 -10.12 11.38
N GLU A 124 21.49 -10.98 11.83
CA GLU A 124 21.81 -12.31 12.38
C GLU A 124 22.45 -13.23 11.33
N ALA A 125 22.01 -13.14 10.07
CA ALA A 125 22.59 -13.91 8.96
C ALA A 125 23.99 -13.42 8.52
N SER A 126 24.36 -12.18 8.84
CA SER A 126 25.61 -11.55 8.36
C SER A 126 26.72 -11.45 9.42
N ASN A 127 26.50 -11.89 10.66
CA ASN A 127 27.46 -11.81 11.78
C ASN A 127 28.07 -10.41 12.01
N LEU A 128 27.43 -9.35 11.52
CA LEU A 128 27.87 -7.97 11.67
C LEU A 128 27.36 -7.41 13.00
N PRO A 129 28.23 -6.77 13.82
CA PRO A 129 27.78 -6.11 15.04
C PRO A 129 26.95 -4.88 14.65
N CYS A 130 25.64 -5.03 14.65
CA CYS A 130 24.69 -3.96 14.36
C CYS A 130 24.53 -3.05 15.61
N GLY A 131 25.64 -2.43 16.04
CA GLY A 131 25.70 -1.66 17.30
C GLY A 131 24.85 -0.38 17.30
N ASP A 132 24.60 0.21 16.14
CA ASP A 132 23.98 1.54 16.06
C ASP A 132 22.48 1.52 15.68
N ILE A 133 22.01 0.46 15.02
CA ILE A 133 20.59 0.35 14.60
C ILE A 133 19.79 -0.53 15.56
N LEU A 134 20.37 -1.59 16.14
CA LEU A 134 19.67 -2.37 17.18
C LEU A 134 19.41 -1.56 18.44
N SER A 135 20.25 -0.59 18.77
CA SER A 135 20.02 0.32 19.90
C SER A 135 18.80 1.22 19.68
N LEU A 136 18.52 1.62 18.44
CA LEU A 136 17.29 2.32 18.06
C LEU A 136 16.06 1.39 18.14
N ILE A 137 16.24 0.10 17.83
CA ILE A 137 15.19 -0.93 17.85
C ILE A 137 14.81 -1.32 19.28
N ASN A 138 15.77 -1.51 20.18
CA ASN A 138 15.52 -1.89 21.58
C ASN A 138 14.76 -0.81 22.37
N ARG A 139 14.91 0.48 22.00
CA ARG A 139 14.11 1.58 22.59
C ARG A 139 12.61 1.48 22.30
N ILE A 140 12.19 0.54 21.46
CA ILE A 140 10.81 0.35 21.05
C ILE A 140 10.17 -0.84 21.79
N GLU A 141 10.98 -1.74 22.37
CA GLU A 141 10.49 -2.92 23.09
C GLU A 141 10.35 -2.70 24.61
N ASP A 142 11.11 -1.78 25.21
CA ASP A 142 11.17 -1.62 26.68
C ASP A 142 10.07 -0.74 27.32
N GLY A 143 9.05 -0.35 26.56
CA GLY A 143 7.85 0.27 27.12
C GLY A 143 6.83 0.63 26.06
N ASP A 144 5.55 0.59 26.41
CA ASP A 144 4.47 1.33 25.75
C ASP A 144 4.67 2.86 25.80
N GLU A 145 5.92 3.35 25.85
CA GLU A 145 6.28 4.70 25.45
C GLU A 145 6.29 4.71 23.93
N GLU A 146 5.10 4.96 23.39
CA GLU A 146 4.85 5.70 22.15
C GLU A 146 6.12 5.84 21.30
N LEU A 147 6.32 4.88 20.40
CA LEU A 147 7.29 4.97 19.31
C LEU A 147 7.34 6.44 18.87
N SER A 148 8.38 7.19 19.24
CA SER A 148 8.44 8.64 18.99
C SER A 148 8.71 8.95 17.50
N VAL A 149 8.24 8.07 16.62
CA VAL A 149 8.08 8.32 15.21
C VAL A 149 6.76 9.06 15.10
N THR A 150 6.84 10.36 14.82
CA THR A 150 5.66 11.08 14.36
C THR A 150 5.24 10.45 13.03
N PHE A 151 4.04 9.85 13.00
CA PHE A 151 3.47 9.29 11.77
C PHE A 151 3.29 10.36 10.70
N ASP A 152 3.30 11.63 11.08
CA ASP A 152 3.29 12.83 10.24
C ASP A 152 4.12 12.71 8.96
N HIS A 153 5.38 12.30 9.06
CA HIS A 153 6.24 12.16 7.88
C HIS A 153 5.84 10.96 7.01
N LEU A 154 5.44 9.84 7.62
CA LEU A 154 4.99 8.65 6.90
C LEU A 154 3.65 8.89 6.20
N TRP A 155 2.73 9.59 6.86
CA TRP A 155 1.48 10.05 6.28
C TRP A 155 1.70 11.07 5.18
N LEU A 156 2.64 12.00 5.35
CA LEU A 156 3.02 12.94 4.29
C LEU A 156 3.57 12.19 3.07
N GLU A 157 4.48 11.23 3.28
CA GLU A 157 5.03 10.39 2.21
C GLU A 157 3.94 9.59 1.48
N ALA A 158 3.05 8.90 2.21
CA ALA A 158 1.95 8.15 1.61
C ALA A 158 0.95 9.06 0.91
N TRP A 159 0.66 10.25 1.46
CA TRP A 159 -0.23 11.22 0.81
C TRP A 159 0.36 11.74 -0.51
N LEU A 160 1.63 12.15 -0.52
CA LEU A 160 2.33 12.55 -1.74
C LEU A 160 2.39 11.40 -2.76
N GLY A 161 2.60 10.18 -2.27
CA GLY A 161 2.57 8.96 -3.08
C GLY A 161 1.20 8.70 -3.69
N SER A 162 0.13 8.85 -2.92
CA SER A 162 -1.27 8.69 -3.36
C SER A 162 -1.63 9.69 -4.45
N LEU A 163 -1.23 10.95 -4.27
CA LEU A 163 -1.39 12.00 -5.28
C LEU A 163 -0.64 11.65 -6.57
N THR A 164 0.60 11.17 -6.45
CA THR A 164 1.42 10.79 -7.60
C THR A 164 0.83 9.57 -8.31
N SER A 165 0.37 8.58 -7.56
CA SER A 165 -0.31 7.37 -8.06
C SER A 165 -1.53 7.73 -8.91
N HIS A 166 -2.41 8.62 -8.42
CA HIS A 166 -3.55 9.06 -9.21
C HIS A 166 -3.17 9.67 -10.56
N ILE A 167 -2.13 10.52 -10.60
CA ILE A 167 -1.65 11.12 -11.85
C ILE A 167 -1.09 10.04 -12.80
N VAL A 168 -0.23 9.16 -12.27
CA VAL A 168 0.42 8.09 -13.06
C VAL A 168 -0.63 7.16 -13.67
N TRP A 169 -1.59 6.70 -12.87
CA TRP A 169 -2.63 5.80 -13.35
C TRP A 169 -3.67 6.47 -14.23
N ALA A 170 -3.96 7.76 -14.03
CA ALA A 170 -4.78 8.52 -14.97
C ALA A 170 -4.09 8.63 -16.34
N ALA A 171 -2.80 8.93 -16.38
CA ALA A 171 -2.02 9.01 -17.61
C ALA A 171 -1.92 7.64 -18.31
N TRP A 172 -1.61 6.58 -17.56
CA TRP A 172 -1.62 5.21 -18.06
C TRP A 172 -2.98 4.86 -18.66
N SER A 173 -4.08 5.20 -17.98
CA SER A 173 -5.41 4.88 -18.44
C SER A 173 -5.79 5.63 -19.72
N LEU A 174 -5.44 6.92 -19.84
CA LEU A 174 -5.64 7.67 -21.09
C LEU A 174 -4.90 7.05 -22.28
N ILE A 175 -3.70 6.52 -22.05
CA ILE A 175 -2.95 5.77 -23.06
C ILE A 175 -3.71 4.47 -23.41
N GLN A 176 -4.18 3.73 -22.42
CA GLN A 176 -4.94 2.50 -22.63
C GLN A 176 -6.26 2.71 -23.38
N THR A 177 -6.91 3.88 -23.22
CA THR A 177 -8.11 4.24 -24.01
C THR A 177 -7.87 4.13 -25.51
N GLN A 178 -6.64 4.37 -25.99
CA GLN A 178 -6.29 4.31 -27.41
C GLN A 178 -5.70 2.97 -27.83
N LEU A 179 -5.12 2.21 -26.89
CA LEU A 179 -4.33 1.00 -27.19
C LEU A 179 -5.04 -0.31 -26.84
N SER A 180 -5.90 -0.31 -25.84
CA SER A 180 -6.52 -1.51 -25.32
C SER A 180 -7.78 -1.89 -26.08
N SER A 181 -7.98 -3.19 -26.28
CA SER A 181 -9.21 -3.77 -26.85
C SER A 181 -10.12 -4.38 -25.78
N ILE A 182 -9.75 -4.24 -24.50
CA ILE A 182 -10.49 -4.85 -23.40
C ILE A 182 -11.74 -4.01 -23.09
N ARG A 183 -12.81 -4.70 -22.69
CA ARG A 183 -14.08 -4.08 -22.27
C ARG A 183 -13.90 -3.44 -20.89
N PHE A 184 -13.27 -2.28 -20.85
CA PHE A 184 -13.04 -1.46 -19.67
C PHE A 184 -13.08 0.02 -20.07
N ARG A 185 -13.74 0.89 -19.29
CA ARG A 185 -13.83 2.32 -19.60
C ARG A 185 -12.63 3.07 -19.04
N PHE A 186 -11.50 2.96 -19.74
CA PHE A 186 -10.25 3.62 -19.37
C PHE A 186 -10.35 5.15 -19.32
N ASP A 187 -11.20 5.75 -20.14
CA ASP A 187 -11.50 7.17 -20.11
C ASP A 187 -12.20 7.59 -18.81
N GLU A 188 -13.21 6.83 -18.38
CA GLU A 188 -13.93 7.08 -17.14
C GLU A 188 -13.06 6.79 -15.90
N TYR A 189 -12.21 5.77 -15.97
CA TYR A 189 -11.23 5.49 -14.92
C TYR A 189 -10.20 6.61 -14.76
N ALA A 190 -9.68 7.15 -15.88
CA ALA A 190 -8.78 8.30 -15.84
C ALA A 190 -9.45 9.52 -15.19
N ALA A 191 -10.71 9.79 -15.54
CA ALA A 191 -11.48 10.87 -14.94
C ALA A 191 -11.68 10.65 -13.43
N ALA A 192 -12.04 9.44 -13.01
CA ALA A 192 -12.20 9.10 -11.60
C ALA A 192 -10.90 9.28 -10.79
N ARG A 193 -9.76 8.82 -11.32
CA ARG A 193 -8.44 9.02 -10.70
C ARG A 193 -8.09 10.51 -10.56
N MET A 194 -8.40 11.34 -11.57
CA MET A 194 -8.15 12.79 -11.47
C MET A 194 -9.09 13.51 -10.50
N ASP A 195 -10.36 13.11 -10.42
CA ASP A 195 -11.28 13.63 -9.39
C ASP A 195 -10.78 13.29 -7.98
N ALA A 196 -10.34 12.03 -7.78
CA ALA A 196 -9.71 11.57 -6.55
C ALA A 196 -8.48 12.41 -6.18
N TYR A 197 -7.58 12.68 -7.14
CA TYR A 197 -6.42 13.53 -6.96
C TYR A 197 -6.79 14.91 -6.41
N PHE A 198 -7.76 15.60 -7.01
CA PHE A 198 -8.14 16.94 -6.58
C PHE A 198 -8.76 16.93 -5.18
N ARG A 199 -9.62 15.95 -4.88
CA ARG A 199 -10.21 15.78 -3.53
C ARG A 199 -9.14 15.53 -2.47
N LEU A 200 -8.25 14.58 -2.73
CA LEU A 200 -7.18 14.19 -1.80
C LEU A 200 -6.16 15.31 -1.60
N LYS A 201 -5.88 16.08 -2.65
CA LYS A 201 -5.01 17.26 -2.56
C LYS A 201 -5.64 18.32 -1.67
N SER A 202 -6.92 18.62 -1.88
CA SER A 202 -7.65 19.62 -1.08
C SER A 202 -7.74 19.22 0.39
N SER A 203 -8.02 17.96 0.70
CA SER A 203 -8.09 17.48 2.10
C SER A 203 -6.72 17.47 2.78
N GLY A 204 -5.67 17.01 2.09
CA GLY A 204 -4.35 16.87 2.66
C GLY A 204 -3.58 18.18 2.83
N LEU A 205 -3.80 19.18 1.97
CA LEU A 205 -3.14 20.49 2.11
C LEU A 205 -3.46 21.18 3.45
N ALA A 206 -4.69 21.04 3.95
CA ALA A 206 -5.07 21.57 5.25
C ALA A 206 -4.39 20.81 6.41
N LYS A 207 -4.18 19.50 6.25
CA LYS A 207 -3.58 18.63 7.26
C LYS A 207 -2.07 18.80 7.35
N PHE A 208 -1.39 18.87 6.20
CA PHE A 208 0.07 18.86 6.14
C PHE A 208 0.70 20.25 5.94
N SER A 209 -0.08 21.33 6.02
CA SER A 209 0.41 22.70 5.80
C SER A 209 1.54 23.14 6.74
N SER A 210 1.65 22.53 7.93
CA SER A 210 2.73 22.83 8.87
C SER A 210 4.02 22.05 8.62
N LEU A 211 3.99 21.08 7.71
CA LEU A 211 5.10 20.17 7.39
C LEU A 211 5.68 20.42 5.98
N ILE A 212 5.02 21.27 5.18
CA ILE A 212 5.39 21.67 3.81
C ILE A 212 5.76 23.15 3.82
#